data_AF-A0A937H5F4-F1
#
_entry.id   AF-A0A937H5F4-F1
#
_cell.length_a   1.000
_cell.length_b   1.000
_cell.length_c   1.000
_cell.angle_alpha   90.00
_cell.angle_beta   90.00
_cell.angle_gamma   90.00
#
_symmetry.space_group_name_H-M   'P 1'
#
loop_
_entity.id
_entity.type
_entity.pdbx_description
1 polymer ?
#
loop_
_entity_poly.entity_id
_entity_poly.type
_entity_poly.pdbx_seq_one_letter_code
_entity_poly.pdbx_strand_id
1 'polypeptide(L)' 'NSLHKEGFVSIGCAPCTRAVQEGEDIRSGRWWWEESKKECGLHYNKKI' A
#
# COMPACT_ATOMS: atom_id res chain seq x y z
N ASN A 1 -11.81 -7.58 8.28
CA ASN A 1 -11.38 -7.62 6.88
C ASN A 1 -10.75 -9.00 6.61
N SER A 2 -11.29 -9.80 5.69
CA SER A 2 -10.75 -11.13 5.34
C SER A 2 -9.36 -11.03 4.72
N LEU A 3 -9.13 -10.02 3.88
CA LEU A 3 -7.86 -9.79 3.19
C LEU A 3 -6.69 -9.53 4.15
N HIS A 4 -6.94 -8.97 5.34
CA HIS A 4 -5.87 -8.82 6.35
C HIS A 4 -5.33 -10.18 6.83
N LYS A 5 -6.16 -11.24 6.83
CA LYS A 5 -5.72 -12.60 7.16
C LYS A 5 -4.91 -13.25 6.05
N GLU A 6 -5.05 -12.74 4.83
CA GLU A 6 -4.34 -13.18 3.62
C GLU A 6 -3.06 -12.38 3.38
N GLY A 7 -2.64 -11.54 4.34
CA GLY A 7 -1.39 -10.75 4.24
C GLY A 7 -1.56 -9.38 3.58
N PHE A 8 -2.78 -8.96 3.22
CA PHE A 8 -3.04 -7.61 2.73
C PHE A 8 -3.20 -6.63 3.91
N VAL A 9 -2.07 -6.16 4.44
CA VAL A 9 -2.04 -5.22 5.58
C VAL A 9 -2.28 -3.76 5.18
N SER A 10 -2.02 -3.37 3.92
CA SER A 10 -2.31 -2.03 3.40
C SER A 10 -3.13 -2.14 2.11
N ILE A 11 -4.45 -1.92 2.21
CA ILE A 11 -5.40 -2.17 1.11
C ILE A 11 -5.80 -0.86 0.43
N GLY A 12 -5.67 -0.84 -0.91
CA GLY A 12 -6.16 0.24 -1.77
C GLY A 12 -6.90 -0.33 -3.00
N CYS A 13 -6.71 0.28 -4.17
CA CYS A 13 -7.26 -0.25 -5.41
C CYS A 13 -6.68 -1.64 -5.72
N ALA A 14 -7.51 -2.54 -6.24
CA ALA A 14 -7.13 -3.93 -6.56
C ALA A 14 -5.82 -4.06 -7.39
N PRO A 15 -5.58 -3.29 -8.48
CA PRO A 15 -4.35 -3.44 -9.26
C PRO A 15 -3.10 -2.93 -8.54
N CYS A 16 -3.25 -2.12 -7.49
CA CYS A 16 -2.16 -1.43 -6.80
C CYS A 16 -1.90 -1.96 -5.39
N THR A 17 -2.40 -3.17 -5.09
CA THR A 17 -2.32 -3.77 -3.76
C THR A 17 -1.90 -5.24 -3.90
N ARG A 18 -0.84 -5.64 -3.18
CA ARG A 18 -0.46 -7.05 -2.99
C ARG A 18 -0.37 -7.40 -1.51
N ALA A 19 -0.42 -8.69 -1.20
CA ALA A 19 -0.06 -9.19 0.12
C ALA A 19 1.45 -8.95 0.40
N VAL A 20 1.79 -8.75 1.67
CA VAL A 20 3.17 -8.63 2.13
C VAL A 20 3.61 -9.90 2.84
N GLN A 21 4.93 -10.14 2.86
CA GLN A 21 5.54 -11.21 3.62
C GLN A 21 5.86 -10.79 5.04
N GLU A 22 6.13 -11.77 5.90
CA GLU A 22 6.57 -11.52 7.27
C GLU A 22 7.90 -10.75 7.27
N GLY A 23 7.96 -9.65 8.03
CA GLY A 23 9.12 -8.75 8.08
C GLY A 23 9.18 -7.68 6.98
N GLU A 24 8.31 -7.72 5.97
CA GLU A 24 8.17 -6.60 5.02
C GLU A 24 7.50 -5.39 5.70
N ASP A 25 7.81 -4.18 5.23
CA ASP A 25 7.09 -2.97 5.63
C ASP A 25 5.59 -3.12 5.30
N ILE A 26 4.74 -2.62 6.20
CA ILE A 26 3.28 -2.74 6.08
C ILE A 26 2.73 -2.12 4.79
N ARG A 27 3.45 -1.19 4.15
CA ARG A 27 3.09 -0.58 2.87
C ARG A 27 3.86 -1.13 1.68
N SER A 28 4.75 -2.11 1.84
CA SER A 28 5.45 -2.76 0.73
C SER A 28 4.51 -3.38 -0.31
N GLY A 29 3.26 -3.63 0.06
CA GLY A 29 2.22 -4.09 -0.85
C GLY A 29 1.65 -3.02 -1.79
N ARG A 30 1.96 -1.74 -1.57
CA ARG A 30 1.51 -0.59 -2.36
C ARG A 30 2.70 -0.04 -3.15
N TRP A 31 2.49 0.28 -4.42
CA TRP A 31 3.56 0.77 -5.32
C TRP A 31 4.74 -0.21 -5.45
N TRP A 32 4.49 -1.51 -5.29
CA TRP A 32 5.53 -2.53 -5.19
C TRP A 32 6.41 -2.70 -6.44
N TRP A 33 5.96 -2.18 -7.59
CA TRP A 33 6.69 -2.17 -8.86
C TRP A 33 7.42 -0.84 -9.12
N GLU A 34 7.24 0.17 -8.27
CA GLU A 34 7.77 1.51 -8.46
C GLU A 34 8.85 1.78 -7.41
N GLU A 35 9.97 2.36 -7.83
CA GLU A 35 11.11 2.63 -6.94
C GLU A 35 10.81 3.79 -5.95
N SER A 36 9.87 4.66 -6.30
CA SER A 36 9.48 5.81 -5.48
C SER A 36 8.37 5.47 -4.48
N LYS A 37 8.54 5.87 -3.22
CA LYS A 37 7.51 5.80 -2.17
C LYS A 37 6.56 7.00 -2.29
N LYS A 38 5.51 6.87 -3.12
CA LYS A 38 4.51 7.92 -3.36
C LYS A 38 3.30 7.78 -2.44
N GLU A 39 2.69 8.92 -2.11
CA GLU A 39 1.36 8.95 -1.51
C GLU A 39 0.28 9.04 -2.59
N CYS A 40 -0.90 8.47 -2.33
CA CYS A 40 -2.00 8.55 -3.28
C CYS A 40 -2.62 9.96 -3.32
N GLY A 41 -3.39 10.26 -4.37
CA GLY A 41 -4.00 11.59 -4.58
C GLY A 41 -4.95 12.05 -3.46
N LEU A 42 -5.36 11.16 -2.55
CA LEU A 42 -6.12 11.49 -1.34
C LEU A 42 -5.26 12.22 -0.29
N HIS A 43 -3.95 12.01 -0.31
CA HIS A 43 -2.99 12.67 0.57
C HIS A 43 -2.57 14.01 -0.06
N TYR A 44 -3.56 14.88 -0.28
CA TYR A 44 -3.29 16.21 -0.77
C TYR A 44 -2.80 17.08 0.39
N ASN A 45 -1.48 17.27 0.48
CA ASN A 45 -0.91 18.30 1.33
C ASN A 45 -1.21 19.66 0.70
N LYS A 46 -2.30 20.28 1.15
CA LYS A 46 -2.61 21.67 0.82
C LYS A 46 -1.53 22.54 1.45
N LYS A 47 -0.45 22.82 0.72
CA LYS A 47 0.46 23.90 1.07
C LYS A 47 -0.32 25.20 0.89
N ILE A 48 -0.79 25.75 2.00
CA ILE A 48 -1.24 27.13 2.09
C ILE A 48 0.01 28.01 2.01
#